data_AF-A0A352KMU8-F1
#
_entry.id   AF-A0A352KMU8-F1
#
_cell.length_a   1.000
_cell.length_b   1.000
_cell.length_c   1.000
_cell.angle_alpha   90.00
_cell.angle_beta   90.00
_cell.angle_gamma   90.00
#
_symmetry.space_group_name_H-M   'P 1'
#
loop_
_entity.id
_entity.type
_entity.pdbx_description
1 polymer ?
#
loop_
_entity_poly.entity_id
_entity_poly.type
_entity_poly.pdbx_seq_one_letter_code
_entity_poly.pdbx_strand_id
1 'polypeptide(L)'
;MRQILYTIILSIIISTTGCSLLKPSFGERILADGKSRIAISEQWEEGKRESKKGEALVKKGRKLVEKGRADLRAGENLVATGNIAVQTHRQAYQSLSQSTESTRSVEAASDTVTQLREHAQNWKGGEEDIAAGRKLIERGNARITEGEIEISQGQSLIERGRQKMLDAEGRYQPD
;
A
#
# COMPACT_ATOMS: atom_id res chain seq x y z
N MET A 1 -30.28 -26.92 -83.62
CA MET A 1 -30.98 -25.62 -83.73
C MET A 1 -30.23 -24.66 -82.83
N ARG A 2 -29.15 -23.99 -83.26
CA ARG A 2 -28.96 -23.14 -84.45
C ARG A 2 -29.90 -21.93 -84.39
N GLN A 3 -29.30 -20.75 -84.24
CA GLN A 3 -29.91 -19.41 -84.15
C GLN A 3 -30.52 -19.14 -82.76
N ILE A 4 -29.96 -18.29 -81.90
CA ILE A 4 -29.75 -16.85 -82.12
C ILE A 4 -28.35 -16.44 -81.65
N LEU A 5 -27.49 -16.30 -82.65
CA LEU A 5 -26.23 -15.59 -82.67
C LEU A 5 -26.57 -14.17 -83.19
N TYR A 6 -25.88 -13.13 -82.71
CA TYR A 6 -25.85 -11.74 -83.21
C TYR A 6 -26.87 -10.70 -82.68
N THR A 7 -26.44 -9.99 -81.65
CA THR A 7 -26.36 -8.50 -81.53
C THR A 7 -25.55 -8.22 -80.25
N ILE A 8 -24.22 -8.44 -80.16
CA ILE A 8 -23.10 -7.69 -80.74
C ILE A 8 -23.34 -6.16 -80.82
N ILE A 9 -22.61 -5.47 -79.94
CA ILE A 9 -22.07 -4.09 -80.01
C ILE A 9 -23.02 -2.96 -79.59
N LEU A 10 -22.66 -2.32 -78.46
CA LEU A 10 -22.48 -0.86 -78.27
C LEU A 10 -23.12 -0.31 -76.98
N SER A 11 -22.40 -0.37 -75.86
CA SER A 11 -22.40 0.72 -74.85
C SER A 11 -21.36 0.47 -73.77
N ILE A 12 -20.10 0.75 -74.12
CA ILE A 12 -19.09 1.22 -73.17
C ILE A 12 -19.60 2.56 -72.64
N ILE A 13 -20.10 2.63 -71.41
CA ILE A 13 -20.00 3.83 -70.57
C ILE A 13 -19.60 3.38 -69.18
N ILE A 14 -18.29 3.51 -68.97
CA ILE A 14 -17.60 3.51 -67.70
C ILE A 14 -18.25 4.56 -66.81
N SER A 15 -19.00 4.14 -65.79
CA SER A 15 -19.30 4.96 -64.62
C SER A 15 -18.39 4.53 -63.49
N THR A 16 -17.08 4.67 -63.68
CA THR A 16 -16.20 4.90 -62.53
C THR A 16 -16.60 6.27 -61.99
N THR A 17 -17.56 6.30 -61.07
CA THR A 17 -17.61 7.38 -60.09
C THR A 17 -16.27 7.35 -59.38
N GLY A 18 -15.32 8.09 -59.93
CA GLY A 18 -14.11 8.46 -59.23
C GLY A 18 -14.60 9.18 -57.99
N CYS A 19 -14.57 8.48 -56.86
CA CYS A 19 -14.54 9.13 -55.57
C CYS A 19 -13.38 10.11 -55.65
N SER A 20 -13.70 11.38 -55.86
CA SER A 20 -12.89 12.51 -55.45
C SER A 20 -12.64 12.29 -53.96
N LEU A 21 -11.60 11.53 -53.64
CA LEU A 21 -10.92 11.57 -52.36
C LEU A 21 -10.40 13.00 -52.27
N LEU A 22 -11.24 13.90 -51.78
CA LEU A 22 -10.90 15.26 -51.42
C LEU A 22 -9.66 15.16 -50.53
N LYS A 23 -8.49 15.38 -51.11
CA LYS A 23 -7.24 15.43 -50.37
C LYS A 23 -7.40 16.59 -49.38
N PRO A 24 -7.27 16.35 -48.06
CA PRO A 24 -7.52 17.38 -47.07
C PRO A 24 -6.68 18.62 -47.39
N SER A 25 -7.26 19.79 -47.18
CA SER A 25 -6.56 21.06 -47.35
C SER A 25 -5.35 21.14 -46.41
N PHE A 26 -4.41 22.03 -46.70
CA PHE A 26 -3.28 22.27 -45.79
C PHE A 26 -3.77 22.69 -44.40
N GLY A 27 -4.79 23.55 -44.32
CA GLY A 27 -5.38 23.99 -43.05
C GLY A 27 -5.98 22.84 -42.24
N GLU A 28 -6.72 21.92 -42.87
CA GLU A 28 -7.28 20.74 -42.20
C GLU A 28 -6.19 19.80 -41.66
N ARG A 29 -5.10 19.61 -42.43
CA ARG A 29 -3.95 18.82 -41.98
C ARG A 29 -3.27 19.44 -40.75
N ILE A 30 -3.04 20.76 -40.76
CA ILE A 30 -2.44 21.46 -39.62
C ILE A 30 -3.33 21.39 -38.38
N LEU A 31 -4.65 21.56 -38.55
CA LEU A 31 -5.60 21.43 -37.44
C LEU A 31 -5.63 20.00 -36.87
N ALA A 32 -5.59 18.98 -37.74
CA ALA A 32 -5.55 17.59 -37.31
C ALA A 32 -4.24 17.27 -36.55
N ASP A 33 -3.09 17.73 -37.05
CA ASP A 33 -1.80 17.56 -36.38
C ASP A 33 -1.76 18.27 -35.01
N GLY A 34 -2.25 19.51 -34.95
CA GLY A 34 -2.35 20.27 -33.71
C GLY A 34 -3.22 19.57 -32.65
N LYS A 35 -4.40 19.08 -33.04
CA LYS A 35 -5.28 18.31 -32.14
C LYS A 35 -4.62 17.03 -31.64
N SER A 36 -3.89 16.32 -32.51
CA SER A 36 -3.14 15.12 -32.14
C SER A 36 -2.07 15.43 -31.08
N ARG A 37 -1.28 16.49 -31.29
CA ARG A 37 -0.22 16.90 -30.34
C ARG A 37 -0.76 17.32 -28.98
N ILE A 38 -1.93 17.98 -28.95
CA ILE A 38 -2.62 18.33 -27.69
C ILE A 38 -3.02 17.05 -26.96
N ALA A 39 -3.68 16.10 -27.64
CA ALA A 39 -4.11 14.85 -27.02
C ALA A 39 -2.93 14.01 -26.48
N ILE A 40 -1.81 13.98 -27.22
CA ILE A 40 -0.57 13.34 -26.76
C ILE A 40 -0.05 13.99 -25.48
N SER A 41 -0.02 15.33 -25.45
CA SER A 41 0.47 16.10 -24.31
C SER A 41 -0.43 15.94 -23.08
N GLU A 42 -1.75 15.90 -23.26
CA GLU A 42 -2.72 15.63 -22.19
C GLU A 42 -2.52 14.24 -21.57
N GLN A 43 -2.31 13.21 -22.40
CA GLN A 43 -2.06 11.86 -21.90
C GLN A 43 -0.73 11.78 -21.13
N TRP A 44 0.32 12.44 -21.61
CA TRP A 44 1.60 12.51 -20.91
C TRP A 44 1.44 13.17 -19.52
N GLU A 45 0.75 14.29 -19.45
CA GLU A 45 0.50 15.00 -18.19
C GLU A 45 -0.42 14.22 -17.24
N GLU A 46 -1.37 13.46 -17.75
CA GLU A 46 -2.11 12.49 -16.94
C GLU A 46 -1.19 11.41 -16.37
N GLY A 47 -0.31 10.83 -17.18
CA GLY A 47 0.66 9.84 -16.72
C GLY A 47 1.58 10.39 -15.63
N LYS A 48 2.09 11.62 -15.81
CA LYS A 48 2.89 12.33 -14.79
C LYS A 48 2.12 12.53 -13.48
N ARG A 49 0.84 12.90 -13.55
CA ARG A 49 -0.02 13.06 -12.37
C ARG A 49 -0.24 11.74 -11.64
N GLU A 50 -0.51 10.65 -12.37
CA GLU A 50 -0.64 9.31 -11.77
C GLU A 50 0.65 8.88 -11.09
N SER A 51 1.81 9.02 -11.74
CA SER A 51 3.10 8.70 -11.14
C SER A 51 3.39 9.49 -9.88
N LYS A 52 3.16 10.81 -9.90
CA LYS A 52 3.33 11.68 -8.72
C LYS A 52 2.42 11.27 -7.56
N LYS A 53 1.16 10.93 -7.86
CA LYS A 53 0.23 10.42 -6.85
C LYS A 53 0.74 9.09 -6.28
N GLY A 54 1.23 8.19 -7.14
CA GLY A 54 1.76 6.90 -6.72
C GLY A 54 3.00 7.03 -5.83
N GLU A 55 3.94 7.91 -6.16
CA GLU A 55 5.10 8.22 -5.31
C GLU A 55 4.71 8.73 -3.92
N ALA A 56 3.67 9.56 -3.85
CA ALA A 56 3.14 10.05 -2.59
C ALA A 56 2.57 8.92 -1.72
N LEU A 57 1.83 7.97 -2.31
CA LEU A 57 1.32 6.79 -1.60
C LEU A 57 2.46 5.88 -1.14
N VAL A 58 3.46 5.60 -2.00
CA VAL A 58 4.64 4.81 -1.60
C VAL A 58 5.37 5.46 -0.42
N LYS A 59 5.55 6.79 -0.45
CA LYS A 59 6.17 7.53 0.65
C LYS A 59 5.34 7.45 1.93
N LYS A 60 4.01 7.58 1.84
CA LYS A 60 3.10 7.43 2.98
C LYS A 60 3.19 6.01 3.56
N GLY A 61 3.11 4.99 2.71
CA GLY A 61 3.15 3.60 3.12
C GLY A 61 4.48 3.20 3.78
N ARG A 62 5.63 3.68 3.25
CA ARG A 62 6.94 3.47 3.91
C ARG A 62 6.99 4.05 5.32
N LYS A 63 6.43 5.25 5.54
CA LYS A 63 6.33 5.85 6.88
C LYS A 63 5.43 5.04 7.82
N LEU A 64 4.35 4.46 7.31
CA LEU A 64 3.47 3.59 8.09
C LEU A 64 4.19 2.30 8.51
N VAL A 65 4.89 1.65 7.58
CA VAL A 65 5.71 0.46 7.87
C VAL A 65 6.79 0.77 8.89
N GLU A 66 7.49 1.90 8.77
CA GLU A 66 8.51 2.33 9.72
C GLU A 66 7.94 2.51 11.14
N LYS A 67 6.82 3.24 11.26
CA LYS A 67 6.11 3.41 12.53
C LYS A 67 5.61 2.09 13.09
N GLY A 68 5.11 1.20 12.24
CA GLY A 68 4.66 -0.12 12.65
C GLY A 68 5.79 -0.97 13.21
N ARG A 69 6.96 -0.98 12.56
CA ARG A 69 8.18 -1.65 13.07
C ARG A 69 8.71 -1.03 14.37
N ALA A 70 8.51 0.25 14.59
CA ALA A 70 8.85 0.90 15.86
C ALA A 70 7.89 0.45 16.98
N ASP A 71 6.58 0.40 16.70
CA ASP A 71 5.59 -0.12 17.64
C ASP A 71 5.83 -1.59 17.99
N LEU A 72 6.18 -2.44 16.99
CA LEU A 72 6.52 -3.85 17.22
C LEU A 72 7.69 -4.00 18.21
N ARG A 73 8.81 -3.31 17.96
CA ARG A 73 9.99 -3.36 18.84
C ARG A 73 9.68 -2.89 20.25
N ALA A 74 8.93 -1.80 20.39
CA ALA A 74 8.52 -1.29 21.69
C ALA A 74 7.60 -2.28 22.41
N GLY A 75 6.67 -2.90 21.68
CA GLY A 75 5.75 -3.90 22.22
C GLY A 75 6.44 -5.19 22.65
N GLU A 76 7.36 -5.72 21.83
CA GLU A 76 8.17 -6.89 22.16
C GLU A 76 9.02 -6.64 23.41
N ASN A 77 9.63 -5.46 23.52
CA ASN A 77 10.39 -5.09 24.70
C ASN A 77 9.52 -5.05 25.96
N LEU A 78 8.34 -4.43 25.91
CA LEU A 78 7.40 -4.41 27.05
C LEU A 78 6.92 -5.80 27.44
N VAL A 79 6.62 -6.66 26.47
CA VAL A 79 6.24 -8.05 26.75
C VAL A 79 7.40 -8.81 27.41
N ALA A 80 8.63 -8.62 26.93
CA ALA A 80 9.80 -9.26 27.51
C ALA A 80 10.06 -8.79 28.95
N THR A 81 10.08 -7.48 29.21
CA THR A 81 10.29 -6.93 30.55
C THR A 81 9.16 -7.31 31.50
N GLY A 82 7.91 -7.24 31.02
CA GLY A 82 6.74 -7.63 31.81
C GLY A 82 6.76 -9.12 32.17
N ASN A 83 7.12 -10.01 31.25
CA ASN A 83 7.28 -11.44 31.55
C ASN A 83 8.34 -11.71 32.63
N ILE A 84 9.48 -11.01 32.55
CA ILE A 84 10.54 -11.10 33.58
C ILE A 84 10.00 -10.63 34.94
N ALA A 85 9.29 -9.50 34.98
CA ALA A 85 8.71 -8.97 36.21
C ALA A 85 7.67 -9.93 36.82
N VAL A 86 6.74 -10.43 36.01
CA VAL A 86 5.74 -11.43 36.42
C VAL A 86 6.41 -12.67 37.00
N GLN A 87 7.39 -13.24 36.30
CA GLN A 87 8.07 -14.45 36.76
C GLN A 87 8.83 -14.20 38.07
N THR A 88 9.62 -13.13 38.13
CA THR A 88 10.44 -12.79 39.30
C THR A 88 9.59 -12.56 40.53
N HIS A 89 8.56 -11.73 40.43
CA HIS A 89 7.74 -11.37 41.58
C HIS A 89 6.77 -12.47 41.99
N ARG A 90 6.30 -13.30 41.05
CA ARG A 90 5.52 -14.50 41.38
C ARG A 90 6.33 -15.51 42.17
N GLN A 91 7.59 -15.76 41.78
CA GLN A 91 8.49 -16.66 42.50
C GLN A 91 8.83 -16.11 43.89
N ALA A 92 9.15 -14.81 43.99
CA ALA A 92 9.42 -14.15 45.26
C ALA A 92 8.21 -14.20 46.21
N TYR A 93 7.00 -13.92 45.69
CA TYR A 93 5.76 -14.04 46.44
C TYR A 93 5.55 -15.46 46.96
N GLN A 94 5.72 -16.48 46.11
CA GLN A 94 5.56 -17.89 46.50
C GLN A 94 6.57 -18.29 47.59
N SER A 95 7.85 -17.98 47.39
CA SER A 95 8.92 -18.27 48.36
C SER A 95 8.66 -17.61 49.71
N LEU A 96 8.30 -16.32 49.71
CA LEU A 96 8.01 -15.57 50.93
C LEU A 96 6.76 -16.11 51.64
N SER A 97 5.71 -16.45 50.89
CA SER A 97 4.49 -17.01 51.47
C SER A 97 4.71 -18.36 52.15
N GLN A 98 5.63 -19.17 51.65
CA GLN A 98 5.99 -20.46 52.24
C GLN A 98 6.86 -20.30 53.48
N SER A 99 7.72 -19.28 53.53
CA SER A 99 8.58 -19.03 54.70
C SER A 99 7.84 -18.36 55.86
N THR A 100 6.65 -17.79 55.62
CA THR A 100 5.89 -17.06 56.64
C THR A 100 5.29 -17.96 57.73
N GLU A 101 5.16 -19.27 57.50
CA GLU A 101 4.59 -20.23 58.47
C GLU A 101 5.42 -20.35 59.78
N SER A 102 6.64 -19.80 59.81
CA SER A 102 7.56 -19.88 60.95
C SER A 102 7.70 -18.58 61.76
N THR A 103 6.97 -17.51 61.42
CA THR A 103 7.17 -16.18 62.00
C THR A 103 6.48 -16.03 63.36
N ARG A 104 7.25 -15.74 64.42
CA ARG A 104 6.79 -15.75 65.83
C ARG A 104 6.50 -14.38 66.45
N SER A 105 6.67 -13.28 65.70
CA SER A 105 6.36 -11.93 66.19
C SER A 105 5.42 -11.18 65.25
N VAL A 106 4.59 -10.30 65.83
CA VAL A 106 3.62 -9.46 65.11
C VAL A 106 4.34 -8.52 64.13
N GLU A 107 5.50 -7.99 64.52
CA GLU A 107 6.27 -7.04 63.71
C GLU A 107 6.84 -7.71 62.45
N ALA A 108 7.44 -8.90 62.60
CA ALA A 108 7.93 -9.68 61.46
C ALA A 108 6.79 -10.16 60.54
N ALA A 109 5.60 -10.43 61.09
CA ALA A 109 4.42 -10.75 60.29
C ALA A 109 3.94 -9.53 59.47
N SER A 110 3.94 -8.34 60.06
CA SER A 110 3.59 -7.09 59.37
C SER A 110 4.56 -6.77 58.21
N ASP A 111 5.86 -6.94 58.43
CA ASP A 111 6.88 -6.74 57.40
C ASP A 111 6.70 -7.72 56.24
N THR A 112 6.42 -8.99 56.56
CA THR A 112 6.18 -10.02 55.53
C THR A 112 4.96 -9.68 54.68
N VAL A 113 3.85 -9.25 55.29
CA VAL A 113 2.65 -8.81 54.55
C VAL A 113 2.96 -7.62 53.62
N THR A 114 3.80 -6.69 54.08
CA THR A 114 4.21 -5.53 53.27
C THR A 114 5.01 -5.98 52.05
N GLN A 115 5.98 -6.87 52.22
CA GLN A 115 6.78 -7.42 51.11
C GLN A 115 5.94 -8.27 50.13
N LEU A 116 5.02 -9.10 50.64
CA LEU A 116 4.08 -9.84 49.79
C LEU A 116 3.23 -8.90 48.95
N ARG A 117 2.76 -7.80 49.54
CA ARG A 117 1.97 -6.78 48.82
C ARG A 117 2.80 -6.10 47.74
N GLU A 118 4.05 -5.77 48.02
CA GLU A 118 4.97 -5.18 47.03
C GLU A 118 5.19 -6.13 45.85
N HIS A 119 5.50 -7.40 46.11
CA HIS A 119 5.64 -8.41 45.05
C HIS A 119 4.35 -8.57 44.23
N ALA A 120 3.18 -8.58 44.87
CA ALA A 120 1.90 -8.66 44.16
C ALA A 120 1.67 -7.42 43.27
N GLN A 121 2.03 -6.22 43.74
CA GLN A 121 1.93 -4.98 42.95
C GLN A 121 2.87 -4.99 41.75
N ASN A 122 4.12 -5.41 41.94
CA ASN A 122 5.10 -5.46 40.85
C ASN A 122 4.76 -6.56 39.82
N TRP A 123 4.23 -7.70 40.27
CA TRP A 123 3.64 -8.70 39.37
C TRP A 123 2.55 -8.04 38.52
N LYS A 124 1.54 -7.41 39.16
CA LYS A 124 0.46 -6.74 38.44
C LYS A 124 0.99 -5.71 37.43
N GLY A 125 2.00 -4.93 37.79
CA GLY A 125 2.68 -4.00 36.86
C GLY A 125 3.26 -4.72 35.65
N GLY A 126 3.91 -5.87 35.83
CA GLY A 126 4.38 -6.71 34.73
C GLY A 126 3.26 -7.23 33.81
N GLU A 127 2.07 -7.56 34.35
CA GLU A 127 0.91 -7.93 33.53
C GLU A 127 0.38 -6.75 32.72
N GLU A 128 0.37 -5.55 33.31
CA GLU A 128 0.01 -4.30 32.64
C GLU A 128 0.97 -3.98 31.50
N ASP A 129 2.29 -4.18 31.71
CA ASP A 129 3.31 -4.03 30.66
C ASP A 129 3.11 -5.03 29.52
N ILE A 130 2.83 -6.31 29.82
CA ILE A 130 2.52 -7.32 28.80
C ILE A 130 1.28 -6.90 27.99
N ALA A 131 0.23 -6.43 28.66
CA ALA A 131 -0.99 -5.99 28.00
C ALA A 131 -0.75 -4.76 27.12
N ALA A 132 0.01 -3.78 27.60
CA ALA A 132 0.42 -2.61 26.83
C ALA A 132 1.27 -3.01 25.62
N GLY A 133 2.24 -3.91 25.82
CA GLY A 133 3.10 -4.41 24.75
C GLY A 133 2.33 -5.14 23.66
N ARG A 134 1.33 -5.97 24.02
CA ARG A 134 0.44 -6.63 23.04
C ARG A 134 -0.36 -5.62 22.20
N LYS A 135 -0.86 -4.54 22.81
CA LYS A 135 -1.55 -3.44 22.08
C LYS A 135 -0.62 -2.73 21.11
N LEU A 136 0.65 -2.53 21.49
CA LEU A 136 1.66 -1.97 20.59
C LEU A 136 1.91 -2.91 19.41
N ILE A 137 2.04 -4.21 19.66
CA ILE A 137 2.24 -5.22 18.60
C ILE A 137 1.07 -5.23 17.61
N GLU A 138 -0.16 -5.26 18.12
CA GLU A 138 -1.38 -5.22 17.30
C GLU A 138 -1.42 -3.95 16.42
N ARG A 139 -1.20 -2.79 17.03
CA ARG A 139 -1.15 -1.51 16.31
C ARG A 139 -0.01 -1.47 15.28
N GLY A 140 1.14 -2.05 15.63
CA GLY A 140 2.30 -2.13 14.75
C GLY A 140 2.00 -2.94 13.49
N ASN A 141 1.39 -4.11 13.66
CA ASN A 141 0.93 -4.95 12.56
C ASN A 141 -0.10 -4.23 11.67
N ALA A 142 -1.11 -3.59 12.26
CA ALA A 142 -2.11 -2.85 11.51
C ALA A 142 -1.49 -1.74 10.64
N ARG A 143 -0.52 -1.00 11.18
CA ARG A 143 0.22 0.04 10.43
C ARG A 143 1.07 -0.53 9.31
N ILE A 144 1.70 -1.70 9.51
CA ILE A 144 2.46 -2.37 8.46
C ILE A 144 1.52 -2.78 7.32
N THR A 145 0.39 -3.41 7.63
CA THR A 145 -0.61 -3.80 6.63
C THR A 145 -1.14 -2.60 5.86
N GLU A 146 -1.53 -1.52 6.54
CA GLU A 146 -1.95 -0.28 5.87
C GLU A 146 -0.83 0.27 4.97
N GLY A 147 0.41 0.26 5.47
CA GLY A 147 1.55 0.73 4.72
C GLY A 147 1.86 -0.09 3.45
N GLU A 148 1.70 -1.40 3.51
CA GLU A 148 1.86 -2.31 2.36
C GLU A 148 0.78 -2.07 1.31
N ILE A 149 -0.47 -1.84 1.73
CA ILE A 149 -1.57 -1.47 0.82
C ILE A 149 -1.25 -0.16 0.09
N GLU A 150 -0.82 0.87 0.81
CA GLU A 150 -0.45 2.17 0.24
C GLU A 150 0.72 2.06 -0.75
N ILE A 151 1.73 1.25 -0.42
CA ILE A 151 2.86 0.98 -1.32
C ILE A 151 2.38 0.28 -2.59
N SER A 152 1.55 -0.76 -2.47
CA SER A 152 1.03 -1.52 -3.62
C SER A 152 0.19 -0.63 -4.55
N GLN A 153 -0.74 0.14 -3.98
CA GLN A 153 -1.54 1.10 -4.75
C GLN A 153 -0.67 2.16 -5.43
N GLY A 154 0.36 2.64 -4.71
CA GLY A 154 1.31 3.60 -5.24
C GLY A 154 2.11 3.06 -6.42
N GLN A 155 2.61 1.82 -6.32
CA GLN A 155 3.33 1.14 -7.41
C GLN A 155 2.44 0.95 -8.65
N SER A 156 1.16 0.58 -8.45
CA SER A 156 0.19 0.45 -9.54
C SER A 156 -0.03 1.78 -10.29
N LEU A 157 -0.11 2.89 -9.55
CA LEU A 157 -0.24 4.23 -10.16
C LEU A 157 1.02 4.66 -10.91
N ILE A 158 2.20 4.38 -10.36
CA ILE A 158 3.47 4.67 -11.04
C ILE A 158 3.56 3.90 -12.34
N GLU A 159 3.21 2.62 -12.35
CA GLU A 159 3.29 1.80 -13.57
C GLU A 159 2.29 2.25 -14.62
N ARG A 160 1.03 2.51 -14.25
CA ARG A 160 0.05 3.09 -15.18
C ARG A 160 0.49 4.44 -15.72
N GLY A 161 1.02 5.30 -14.85
CA GLY A 161 1.52 6.60 -15.25
C GLY A 161 2.68 6.51 -16.24
N ARG A 162 3.62 5.59 -16.00
CA ARG A 162 4.73 5.28 -16.89
C ARG A 162 4.24 4.77 -18.26
N GLN A 163 3.29 3.85 -18.28
CA GLN A 163 2.74 3.33 -19.52
C GLN A 163 2.07 4.44 -20.35
N LYS A 164 1.26 5.30 -19.72
CA LYS A 164 0.62 6.42 -20.42
C LYS A 164 1.62 7.37 -21.06
N MET A 165 2.72 7.66 -20.37
CA MET A 165 3.81 8.50 -20.88
C MET A 165 4.53 7.82 -22.05
N LEU A 166 4.86 6.53 -21.95
CA LEU A 166 5.47 5.76 -23.05
C LEU A 166 4.57 5.72 -24.30
N ASP A 167 3.27 5.49 -24.12
CA ASP A 167 2.29 5.48 -25.21
C ASP A 167 2.12 6.87 -25.86
N ALA A 168 2.29 7.94 -25.08
CA ALA A 168 2.29 9.31 -25.59
C ALA A 168 3.57 9.59 -26.39
N GLU A 169 4.74 9.17 -25.90
CA GLU A 169 6.02 9.32 -26.58
C GLU A 169 6.06 8.57 -27.91
N GLY A 170 5.60 7.31 -27.94
CA GLY A 170 5.55 6.52 -29.18
C GLY A 170 4.62 7.11 -30.25
N ARG A 171 3.55 7.81 -29.85
CA ARG A 171 2.68 8.54 -30.80
C ARG A 171 3.26 9.89 -31.24
N TYR A 172 4.14 10.48 -30.44
CA TYR A 172 4.83 11.72 -30.79
C TYR A 172 5.99 11.49 -31.77
N GLN A 173 6.67 10.35 -31.65
CA GLN A 173 7.78 9.93 -32.50
C GLN A 173 7.41 8.65 -33.30
N PRO A 174 6.51 8.74 -34.28
CA PRO A 174 6.23 7.60 -35.15
C PRO A 174 7.44 7.32 -36.06
N ASP A 175 7.91 6.07 -36.07
CA ASP A 175 8.94 5.55 -37.00
C ASP A 175 8.53 5.70 -38.48
#